data_AF-A0A2S9SBD1-F1
#
_entry.id   AF-A0A2S9SBD1-F1
#
_cell.length_a   1.000
_cell.length_b   1.000
_cell.length_c   1.000
_cell.angle_alpha   90.00
_cell.angle_beta   90.00
_cell.angle_gamma   90.00
#
_symmetry.space_group_name_H-M   'P 1'
#
loop_
_entity.id
_entity.type
_entity.pdbx_description
1 polymer ?
#
loop_
_entity_poly.entity_id
_entity_poly.type
_entity_poly.pdbx_seq_one_letter_code
_entity_poly.pdbx_strand_id
1 'polypeptide(L)' 'MKTTFELGSYELQTIAARFEILNPSSNYKAEKVA' A
#
# COMPACT_ATOMS: atom_id res chain seq x y z
N MET A 1 1.11 0.54 4.24
CA MET A 1 1.03 1.40 3.04
C MET A 1 1.96 2.57 3.21
N LYS A 2 2.78 2.88 2.22
CA LYS A 2 3.75 3.99 2.26
C LYS A 2 3.06 5.30 2.69
N THR A 3 1.90 5.58 2.11
CA THR A 3 1.08 6.78 2.35
C THR A 3 0.63 6.99 3.81
N THR A 4 0.29 5.93 4.55
CA THR A 4 -0.09 6.08 5.99
C THR A 4 1.09 6.52 6.83
N PHE A 5 2.26 5.90 6.61
CA PHE A 5 3.48 6.24 7.33
C PHE A 5 4.00 7.64 6.95
N GLU A 6 3.95 7.98 5.66
CA GLU A 6 4.35 9.30 5.15
C GLU A 6 3.49 10.44 5.73
N LEU A 7 2.22 10.17 6.02
CA LEU A 7 1.29 11.12 6.64
C LEU A 7 1.36 11.11 8.17
N GLY A 8 2.21 10.28 8.78
CA GLY A 8 2.33 10.16 10.24
C GLY A 8 1.02 9.75 10.92
N SER A 9 0.13 9.08 10.18
CA SER A 9 -1.19 8.72 10.69
C SER A 9 -1.17 7.33 11.31
N TYR A 10 -1.90 7.18 12.41
CA TYR A 10 -2.20 5.87 12.96
C TYR A 10 -3.21 5.12 12.07
N GLU A 11 -4.21 5.85 11.57
CA GLU A 11 -5.28 5.27 10.76
C GLU A 11 -4.85 5.02 9.32
N LEU A 12 -5.38 3.95 8.73
CA LEU A 12 -5.08 3.60 7.35
C LEU A 12 -5.65 4.65 6.38
N GLN A 13 -4.80 5.15 5.47
CA GLN A 13 -5.13 6.28 4.61
C GLN A 13 -5.62 5.79 3.24
N THR A 14 -6.77 5.11 3.24
CA THR A 14 -7.33 4.46 2.03
C THR A 14 -7.70 5.45 0.93
N ILE A 15 -8.27 6.61 1.29
CA ILE A 15 -8.64 7.66 0.32
C ILE A 15 -7.38 8.29 -0.29
N ALA A 16 -6.38 8.61 0.54
CA ALA A 16 -5.12 9.19 0.06
C ALA A 16 -4.33 8.21 -0.83
N ALA A 17 -4.37 6.91 -0.50
CA ALA A 17 -3.69 5.87 -1.25
C ALA A 17 -4.49 5.32 -2.45
N ARG A 18 -5.64 5.90 -2.80
CA ARG A 18 -6.58 5.33 -3.81
C ARG A 18 -5.93 4.98 -5.16
N PHE A 19 -4.99 5.82 -5.62
CA PHE A 19 -4.32 5.61 -6.90
C PHE A 19 -3.31 4.46 -6.83
N GLU A 20 -2.60 4.34 -5.71
CA GLU A 20 -1.63 3.28 -5.44
C GLU A 20 -2.33 1.93 -5.21
N ILE A 21 -3.56 1.92 -4.71
CA ILE A 21 -4.38 0.70 -4.60
C ILE A 21 -4.73 0.15 -5.98
N LEU A 22 -5.16 1.03 -6.89
CA LEU A 22 -5.58 0.65 -8.24
C LEU A 22 -4.37 0.35 -9.14
N ASN A 23 -3.29 1.10 -8.97
CA ASN A 23 -2.05 0.96 -9.73
C ASN A 23 -0.85 0.92 -8.77
N PRO A 24 -0.55 -0.24 -8.17
CA PRO A 24 0.57 -0.37 -7.24
C PRO A 24 1.90 -0.10 -7.95
N SER A 25 2.72 0.80 -7.41
CA SER A 25 4.11 1.02 -7.83
C SER A 25 5.02 -0.15 -7.46
N SER A 26 4.62 -0.94 -6.47
CA SER A 26 5.34 -2.11 -5.99
C SER A 26 4.82 -3.39 -6.62
N ASN A 27 5.71 -4.28 -7.04
CA ASN A 27 5.36 -5.59 -7.57
C ASN A 27 5.87 -6.68 -6.61
N TYR A 28 4.93 -7.37 -5.96
CA TYR A 28 5.22 -8.52 -5.12
C TYR A 28 4.75 -9.78 -5.85
N LYS A 29 5.66 -10.72 -6.05
CA LYS A 29 5.33 -12.02 -6.65
C LYS A 29 4.87 -12.99 -5.55
N ALA A 30 3.83 -13.75 -5.84
CA ALA A 30 3.44 -14.85 -4.99
C ALA A 30 4.47 -15.97 -5.11
N GLU A 31 5.06 -16.37 -3.99
CA GLU A 31 5.87 -17.59 -3.91
C GLU A 31 5.06 -18.65 -3.18
N LYS A 32 4.98 -19.84 -3.80
CA LYS A 32 4.37 -20.99 -3.12
C LYS A 32 5.32 -21.42 -2.01
N VAL A 33 4.93 -21.18 -0.76
CA VAL A 33 5.56 -21.84 0.39
C VAL A 33 5.01 -23.27 0.43
N ALA A 34 5.94 -24.24 0.47
CA ALA A 34 5.78 -25.67 0.21
C ALA A 34 4.46 -26.30 0.67
#